data_AF-A0A2Z6S3Z3-F1
#
_entry.id   AF-A0A2Z6S3Z3-F1
#
_cell.length_a   1.000
_cell.length_b   1.000
_cell.length_c   1.000
_cell.angle_alpha   90.00
_cell.angle_beta   90.00
_cell.angle_gamma   90.00
#
_symmetry.space_group_name_H-M   'P 1'
#
loop_
_entity.id
_entity.type
_entity.pdbx_description
1 polymer ?
#
loop_
_entity_poly.entity_id
_entity_poly.type
_entity_poly.pdbx_seq_one_letter_code
_entity_poly.pdbx_strand_id
1 'polypeptide(L)'
;MSFTESHTFKEIVNIIGQLGNIGTLSPDDQQQRVIEKLGTSHSFGQINIHDIAVRSNLTYSTIMLILRIGEFATRKKTEKLQDLLECMSFKPPEALLALAKKNPPQQQQLTHVDEPKMEEMEIIED
;
A
#
# COMPACT_ATOMS: atom_id res chain seq x y z
N MET A 1 -11.44 -14.14 -15.30
CA MET A 1 -10.56 -13.09 -14.75
C MET A 1 -11.21 -12.52 -13.51
N SER A 2 -10.44 -12.37 -12.44
CA SER A 2 -10.89 -11.69 -11.22
C SER A 2 -11.01 -10.17 -11.44
N PHE A 3 -11.74 -9.49 -10.55
CA PHE A 3 -11.88 -8.02 -10.60
C PHE A 3 -10.52 -7.31 -10.49
N THR A 4 -9.61 -7.83 -9.66
CA THR A 4 -8.25 -7.30 -9.46
C THR A 4 -7.37 -7.48 -10.68
N GLU A 5 -7.48 -8.61 -11.38
CA GLU A 5 -6.82 -8.85 -12.67
C GLU A 5 -7.31 -7.86 -13.73
N SER A 6 -8.62 -7.63 -13.81
CA SER A 6 -9.22 -6.71 -14.78
C SER A 6 -8.75 -5.27 -14.59
N HIS A 7 -8.70 -4.78 -13.35
CA HIS A 7 -8.21 -3.42 -13.05
C HIS A 7 -6.73 -3.26 -13.38
N THR A 8 -5.92 -4.26 -13.01
CA THR A 8 -4.47 -4.26 -13.27
C THR A 8 -4.20 -4.26 -14.77
N PHE A 9 -4.92 -5.07 -15.53
CA PHE A 9 -4.82 -5.12 -16.98
C PHE A 9 -5.15 -3.76 -17.61
N LYS A 10 -6.24 -3.11 -17.17
CA LYS A 10 -6.63 -1.78 -17.66
C LYS A 10 -5.54 -0.72 -17.38
N GLU A 11 -4.92 -0.74 -16.21
CA GLU A 11 -3.82 0.17 -15.88
C GLU A 11 -2.60 -0.09 -16.77
N ILE A 12 -2.23 -1.35 -16.99
CA ILE A 12 -1.13 -1.72 -17.90
C ILE A 12 -1.42 -1.24 -19.33
N VAL A 13 -2.63 -1.47 -19.85
CA VAL A 13 -3.02 -1.00 -21.19
C VAL A 13 -2.95 0.52 -21.29
N ASN A 14 -3.38 1.25 -20.26
CA ASN A 14 -3.26 2.70 -20.22
C ASN A 14 -1.79 3.16 -20.22
N ILE A 15 -0.91 2.50 -19.46
CA ILE A 15 0.53 2.81 -19.45
C ILE A 15 1.14 2.57 -20.83
N ILE A 16 0.84 1.43 -21.47
CA ILE A 16 1.29 1.14 -22.83
C ILE A 16 0.77 2.21 -23.80
N GLY A 17 -0.49 2.62 -23.67
CA GLY A 17 -1.09 3.70 -24.46
C GLY A 17 -0.34 5.03 -24.33
N GLN A 18 0.17 5.36 -23.13
CA GLN A 18 0.99 6.56 -22.90
C GLN A 18 2.37 6.50 -23.56
N LEU A 19 2.92 5.30 -23.73
CA LEU A 19 4.19 5.06 -24.41
C LEU A 19 4.05 5.08 -25.93
N GLY A 20 2.83 4.94 -26.45
CA GLY A 20 2.52 5.01 -27.87
C GLY A 20 3.18 3.88 -28.67
N ASN A 21 3.60 4.16 -29.90
CA ASN A 21 4.23 3.18 -30.78
C ASN A 21 5.72 2.93 -30.43
N ILE A 22 6.00 2.68 -29.14
CA ILE A 22 7.35 2.57 -28.60
C ILE A 22 8.19 1.49 -29.29
N GLY A 23 7.57 0.40 -29.75
CA GLY A 23 8.27 -0.70 -30.42
C GLY A 23 8.90 -0.34 -31.77
N THR A 24 8.57 0.82 -32.36
CA THR A 24 9.18 1.28 -33.62
C THR A 24 10.39 2.17 -33.42
N LEU A 25 10.70 2.53 -32.18
CA LEU A 25 11.80 3.42 -31.85
C LEU A 25 13.11 2.65 -31.71
N SER A 26 14.23 3.36 -31.85
CA SER A 26 15.54 2.83 -31.47
C SER A 26 15.61 2.54 -29.97
N PRO A 27 16.49 1.64 -29.49
CA PRO A 27 16.59 1.34 -28.06
C PRO A 27 16.81 2.57 -27.16
N ASP A 28 17.63 3.53 -27.60
CA ASP A 28 17.89 4.77 -26.85
C ASP A 28 16.64 5.66 -26.79
N ASP A 29 15.94 5.78 -27.91
CA ASP A 29 14.68 6.53 -27.98
C ASP A 29 13.56 5.87 -27.17
N GLN A 30 13.55 4.53 -27.10
CA GLN A 30 12.64 3.79 -26.21
C GLN A 30 12.92 4.13 -24.76
N GLN A 31 14.19 4.08 -24.35
CA GLN A 31 14.59 4.40 -22.98
C GLN A 31 14.23 5.85 -22.62
N GLN A 32 14.55 6.80 -23.50
CA GLN A 32 14.23 8.21 -23.31
C GLN A 32 12.72 8.42 -23.17
N ARG A 33 11.91 7.79 -24.03
CA ARG A 33 10.44 7.90 -23.95
C ARG A 33 9.87 7.31 -22.66
N VAL A 34 10.41 6.19 -22.20
CA VAL A 34 10.02 5.59 -20.91
C VAL A 34 10.33 6.54 -19.77
N ILE A 35 11.51 7.17 -19.77
CA ILE A 35 11.89 8.15 -18.74
C ILE A 35 10.96 9.37 -18.80
N GLU A 36 10.69 9.91 -19.98
CA GLU A 36 9.82 11.08 -20.17
C GLU A 36 8.37 10.83 -19.71
N LYS A 37 7.84 9.63 -19.95
CA LYS A 37 6.43 9.32 -19.64
C LYS A 37 6.23 8.74 -18.25
N LEU A 38 7.14 7.90 -17.77
CA LEU A 38 6.99 7.17 -16.51
C LEU A 38 7.87 7.73 -15.37
N GLY A 39 8.72 8.71 -15.69
CA GLY A 39 9.74 9.24 -14.79
C GLY A 39 10.95 8.32 -14.67
N THR A 40 11.98 8.74 -13.94
CA THR A 40 13.08 7.85 -13.58
C THR A 40 12.64 6.85 -12.52
N SER A 41 13.37 5.74 -12.42
CA SER A 41 13.25 4.86 -11.27
C SER A 41 14.60 4.38 -10.77
N HIS A 42 14.58 3.92 -9.52
CA HIS A 42 15.71 3.30 -8.86
C HIS A 42 15.51 1.80 -8.92
N SER A 43 16.52 1.06 -9.39
CA SER A 43 16.44 -0.39 -9.48
C SER A 43 16.25 -1.01 -8.09
N PHE A 44 15.12 -1.67 -7.87
CA PHE A 44 14.89 -2.50 -6.69
C PHE A 44 15.61 -3.84 -6.88
N GLY A 45 16.91 -3.84 -6.60
CA GLY A 45 17.73 -5.06 -6.52
C GLY A 45 18.51 -5.42 -7.79
N GLN A 46 19.38 -6.41 -7.63
CA GLN A 46 20.18 -6.99 -8.71
C GLN A 46 19.35 -8.09 -9.39
N ILE A 47 18.85 -7.80 -10.58
CA ILE A 47 18.13 -8.77 -11.41
C ILE A 47 19.10 -9.31 -12.47
N ASN A 48 19.24 -10.63 -12.57
CA ASN A 48 19.97 -11.24 -13.68
C ASN A 48 19.10 -11.22 -14.94
N ILE A 49 19.19 -10.12 -15.70
CA ILE A 49 18.40 -9.92 -16.93
C ILE A 49 18.80 -10.93 -18.01
N HIS A 50 20.05 -11.41 -18.02
CA HIS A 50 20.50 -12.42 -18.98
C HIS A 50 19.74 -13.74 -18.80
N ASP A 51 19.64 -14.22 -17.56
CA ASP A 51 18.90 -15.46 -17.28
C ASP A 51 17.41 -15.35 -17.68
N ILE A 52 16.81 -14.18 -17.45
CA ILE A 52 15.43 -13.91 -17.87
C ILE A 52 15.32 -13.93 -19.40
N ALA A 53 16.26 -13.29 -20.11
CA ALA A 53 16.28 -13.27 -21.57
C ALA A 53 16.38 -14.67 -22.16
N VAL A 54 17.30 -15.50 -21.65
CA VAL A 54 17.46 -16.89 -22.10
C VAL A 54 16.19 -17.71 -21.86
N ARG A 55 15.57 -17.59 -20.68
CA ARG A 55 14.38 -18.38 -20.33
C ARG A 55 13.10 -17.92 -21.02
N SER A 56 12.95 -16.62 -21.26
CA SER A 56 11.75 -16.04 -21.85
C SER A 56 11.82 -15.90 -23.37
N ASN A 57 13.00 -16.06 -23.97
CA ASN A 57 13.27 -15.76 -25.38
C ASN A 57 12.85 -14.32 -25.75
N LEU A 58 13.03 -13.38 -24.80
CA LEU A 58 12.75 -11.96 -25.00
C LEU A 58 14.05 -11.18 -25.11
N THR A 59 14.01 -10.10 -25.87
CA THR A 59 15.13 -9.16 -25.96
C THR A 59 15.30 -8.42 -24.64
N TYR A 60 16.53 -7.98 -24.35
CA TYR A 60 16.84 -7.18 -23.18
C TYR A 60 15.96 -5.92 -23.07
N SER A 61 15.73 -5.22 -24.20
CA SER A 61 14.88 -4.03 -24.25
C SER A 61 13.43 -4.35 -23.91
N THR A 62 12.89 -5.47 -24.41
CA THR A 62 11.53 -5.93 -24.06
C THR A 62 11.41 -6.22 -22.56
N ILE A 63 12.40 -6.88 -21.97
CA ILE A 63 12.40 -7.20 -20.53
C ILE A 63 12.44 -5.92 -19.70
N MET A 64 13.34 -4.99 -20.04
CA MET A 64 13.44 -3.70 -19.37
C MET A 64 12.13 -2.92 -19.46
N LEU A 65 11.47 -2.93 -20.61
CA LEU A 65 10.19 -2.26 -20.79
C LEU A 65 9.10 -2.88 -19.90
N ILE A 66 8.99 -4.21 -19.86
CA ILE A 66 8.04 -4.93 -18.99
C ILE A 66 8.29 -4.58 -17.53
N LEU A 67 9.54 -4.64 -17.07
CA LEU A 67 9.92 -4.32 -15.70
C LEU A 67 9.54 -2.88 -15.33
N ARG A 68 9.80 -1.92 -16.22
CA ARG A 68 9.47 -0.50 -15.97
C ARG A 68 7.96 -0.25 -15.94
N ILE A 69 7.19 -0.90 -16.80
CA ILE A 69 5.72 -0.82 -16.76
C ILE A 69 5.19 -1.41 -15.45
N GLY A 70 5.68 -2.59 -15.05
CA GLY A 70 5.27 -3.28 -13.82
C GLY A 70 5.61 -2.47 -12.57
N GLU A 71 6.82 -1.92 -12.51
CA GLU A 71 7.25 -1.03 -11.43
C GLU A 71 6.35 0.21 -11.33
N PHE A 72 6.11 0.91 -12.44
CA PHE A 72 5.28 2.10 -12.46
C PHE A 72 3.83 1.82 -12.02
N ALA A 73 3.25 0.70 -12.49
CA ALA A 73 1.92 0.27 -12.09
C ALA A 73 1.85 -0.03 -10.59
N THR A 74 2.88 -0.68 -10.05
CA THR A 74 2.98 -1.00 -8.61
C THR A 74 3.10 0.28 -7.78
N ARG A 75 4.00 1.19 -8.17
CA ARG A 75 4.20 2.49 -7.51
C ARG A 75 2.90 3.28 -7.42
N LYS A 76 2.16 3.41 -8.54
CA LYS A 76 0.86 4.10 -8.55
C LYS A 76 -0.17 3.48 -7.61
N LYS A 77 -0.19 2.16 -7.46
CA LYS A 77 -1.09 1.50 -6.51
C LYS A 77 -0.66 1.74 -5.07
N THR A 78 0.64 1.71 -4.80
CA THR A 78 1.19 2.02 -3.47
C THR A 78 0.88 3.47 -3.07
N GLU A 79 1.06 4.43 -3.98
CA GLU A 79 0.69 5.85 -3.77
C GLU A 79 -0.81 5.97 -3.44
N LYS A 80 -1.70 5.37 -4.24
CA LYS A 80 -3.16 5.36 -3.95
C LYS A 80 -3.49 4.74 -2.59
N LEU A 81 -2.79 3.68 -2.20
CA LEU A 81 -3.00 3.05 -0.89
C LEU A 81 -2.54 3.97 0.24
N GLN A 82 -1.40 4.66 0.08
CA GLN A 82 -0.92 5.65 1.02
C GLN A 82 -1.92 6.81 1.16
N ASP A 83 -2.42 7.36 0.06
CA ASP A 83 -3.44 8.41 0.08
C ASP A 83 -4.71 7.98 0.84
N LEU A 84 -5.16 6.74 0.63
CA LEU A 84 -6.31 6.18 1.34
C LEU A 84 -6.02 6.02 2.84
N LEU A 85 -4.83 5.54 3.21
CA LEU A 85 -4.42 5.41 4.60
C LEU A 85 -4.30 6.78 5.29
N GLU A 86 -3.79 7.79 4.59
CA GLU A 86 -3.71 9.17 5.09
C GLU A 86 -5.10 9.77 5.30
N CYS A 87 -6.02 9.55 4.35
CA CYS A 87 -7.42 9.96 4.45
C CYS A 87 -8.16 9.26 5.61
N MET A 88 -7.86 7.99 5.87
CA MET A 88 -8.41 7.26 7.03
C MET A 88 -7.75 7.67 8.35
N SER A 89 -6.48 8.13 8.28
CA SER A 89 -5.74 8.66 9.42
C SER A 89 -6.09 10.12 9.74
N PHE A 90 -7.00 10.73 8.98
CA PHE A 90 -7.47 12.07 9.24
C PHE A 90 -8.19 12.11 10.60
N LYS A 91 -7.58 12.87 11.50
CA LYS A 91 -7.94 13.01 12.91
C LYS A 91 -9.43 13.32 13.09
N PRO A 92 -10.04 12.83 14.19
CA PRO A 92 -11.43 13.10 14.46
C PRO A 92 -11.67 14.62 14.50
N PRO A 93 -12.80 15.12 13.96
CA PRO A 93 -13.13 16.54 13.99
C PRO A 93 -12.99 17.07 15.42
N GLU A 94 -12.50 18.29 15.58
CA GLU A 94 -12.15 18.91 16.87
C GLU A 94 -13.27 18.79 17.93
N ALA A 95 -14.53 18.62 17.49
CA ALA A 95 -15.69 18.27 18.31
C ALA A 95 -15.54 16.97 19.14
N LEU A 96 -14.87 15.93 18.62
CA LEU A 96 -14.61 14.66 19.31
C LEU A 96 -13.44 14.77 20.30
N LEU A 97 -12.42 15.61 20.01
CA LEU A 97 -11.36 15.94 20.96
C LEU A 97 -11.89 16.79 22.13
N ALA A 98 -12.90 17.63 21.89
CA ALA A 98 -13.59 18.39 22.93
C ALA A 98 -14.41 17.49 23.89
N LEU A 99 -14.95 16.37 23.39
CA LEU A 99 -15.61 15.35 24.21
C LEU A 99 -14.62 14.57 25.09
N ALA A 100 -13.44 14.22 24.56
CA ALA A 100 -12.40 13.52 25.32
C ALA A 100 -11.77 14.37 26.43
N LYS A 101 -11.72 15.71 26.27
CA LYS A 101 -11.22 16.62 27.30
C LYS A 101 -12.23 16.93 28.42
N LYS A 102 -13.52 16.62 28.24
CA LYS A 102 -14.57 16.91 29.23
C LYS A 102 -14.81 15.80 30.25
N ASN A 103 -14.28 14.59 30.02
CA ASN A 103 -14.34 13.49 30.97
C ASN A 103 -12.90 12.99 31.24
N PRO A 104 -12.21 13.49 32.28
CA PRO A 104 -10.96 12.85 32.69
C PRO A 104 -11.27 11.42 33.13
N PRO A 105 -10.49 10.40 32.74
CA PRO A 105 -10.59 9.08 33.34
C PRO A 105 -10.23 9.25 34.82
N GLN A 106 -11.18 8.94 35.70
CA GLN A 106 -10.88 8.77 37.12
C GLN A 106 -9.72 7.77 37.20
N GLN A 107 -8.59 8.23 37.73
CA GLN A 107 -7.47 7.37 38.10
C GLN A 107 -8.05 6.25 38.97
N GLN A 108 -8.09 5.03 38.43
CA GLN A 108 -8.16 3.86 39.28
C GLN A 108 -6.86 3.84 40.08
N GLN A 109 -6.95 4.37 41.30
CA GLN A 109 -5.98 4.09 42.35
C GLN A 109 -5.84 2.56 42.40
N LEU A 110 -4.62 2.06 42.30
CA LEU A 110 -4.31 0.73 42.79
C LEU A 110 -4.56 0.76 44.31
N THR A 111 -5.78 0.44 44.72
CA THR A 111 -6.13 0.20 46.10
C THR A 111 -5.59 -1.17 46.49
N HIS A 112 -4.73 -1.16 47.49
CA HIS A 112 -4.28 -2.30 48.28
C HIS A 112 -5.42 -3.32 48.48
N VAL A 113 -5.20 -4.56 48.07
CA VAL A 113 -6.11 -5.67 48.39
C VAL A 113 -5.83 -6.07 49.83
N ASP A 114 -6.55 -5.49 50.78
CA ASP A 114 -6.74 -6.12 52.09
C ASP A 114 -7.88 -7.14 51.99
N GLU A 115 -7.61 -8.33 52.51
CA GLU A 115 -8.53 -9.47 52.53
C GLU A 115 -9.91 -9.12 53.14
N PRO A 116 -10.98 -9.78 52.66
CA PRO A 116 -12.35 -9.45 53.03
C PRO A 116 -12.68 -9.87 54.46
N LYS A 117 -13.19 -8.94 55.27
CA LYS A 117 -13.99 -9.27 56.46
C LYS A 117 -15.30 -9.91 56.00
N MET A 118 -15.46 -11.20 56.29
CA MET A 118 -16.74 -11.88 56.18
C MET A 118 -17.64 -11.44 57.33
N GLU A 119 -18.81 -10.88 57.01
CA GLU A 119 -19.97 -10.85 57.89
C GLU A 119 -21.21 -11.27 57.09
N GLU A 120 -22.10 -11.96 57.81
CA GLU A 120 -22.97 -13.04 57.37
C GLU A 120 -24.23 -12.57 56.63
N MET A 121 -24.72 -13.41 55.72
CA MET A 121 -26.12 -13.34 55.28
C MET A 121 -26.83 -14.64 55.67
N GLU A 122 -27.74 -14.54 56.63
CA GLU A 122 -28.76 -15.53 56.93
C GLU A 122 -29.60 -15.79 55.67
N ILE A 123 -29.69 -17.05 55.27
CA ILE A 123 -30.67 -17.53 54.31
C ILE A 123 -31.76 -18.23 55.12
N ILE A 124 -32.98 -17.69 55.05
CA ILE A 124 -34.19 -18.31 55.59
C ILE A 124 -34.66 -19.30 54.53
N GLU A 125 -34.71 -20.59 54.87
CA GLU A 125 -35.46 -21.61 54.13
C GLU A 125 -36.53 -22.18 55.06
N ASP A 126 -37.77 -22.26 54.54
CA ASP A 126 -38.98 -22.77 55.22
C ASP A 126 -38.88 -24.25 55.64
#